data_AF-A0A6B4BJ31-F1
#
_entry.id   AF-A0A6B4BJ31-F1
#
_cell.length_a   1.000
_cell.length_b   1.000
_cell.length_c   1.000
_cell.angle_alpha   90.00
_cell.angle_beta   90.00
_cell.angle_gamma   90.00
#
_symmetry.space_group_name_H-M   'P 1'
#
loop_
_entity.id
_entity.type
_entity.pdbx_description
1 polymer ?
#
loop_
_entity_poly.entity_id
_entity_poly.type
_entity_poly.pdbx_seq_one_letter_code
_entity_poly.pdbx_strand_id
1 'polypeptide(L)'
;MFTVVKVFISAIIIGVVTEIARKSPTYGGIIAALPIVSLLSLTWIYIQGEQTQNLSKFVFGVLKGFPATIILLLVIGLLLRANRSLVLSIFLGVCGWGVILAVQNFIFN
;
A
#
# COMPACT_ATOMS: atom_id res chain seq x y z
N MET A 1 3.78 20.90 10.85
CA MET A 1 2.86 22.02 10.52
C MET A 1 2.49 22.01 9.02
N PHE A 2 1.87 20.92 8.50
CA PHE A 2 1.27 20.86 7.14
C PHE A 2 0.12 19.82 7.05
N THR A 3 -0.43 19.38 8.19
CA THR A 3 -1.32 18.20 8.24
C THR A 3 -2.56 18.37 7.36
N VAL A 4 -3.17 19.56 7.37
CA VAL A 4 -4.36 19.85 6.55
C VAL A 4 -4.04 19.70 5.06
N VAL A 5 -2.92 20.26 4.59
CA VAL A 5 -2.48 20.14 3.19
C VAL A 5 -2.20 18.69 2.81
N LYS A 6 -1.53 17.93 3.69
CA LYS A 6 -1.27 16.50 3.49
C LYS A 6 -2.55 15.70 3.31
N VAL A 7 -3.57 15.98 4.15
CA VAL A 7 -4.87 15.31 4.09
C VAL A 7 -5.60 15.65 2.80
N PHE A 8 -5.65 16.93 2.40
CA PHE A 8 -6.32 17.35 1.16
C PHE A 8 -5.69 16.70 -0.08
N ILE A 9 -4.36 16.72 -0.19
CA ILE A 9 -3.66 16.09 -1.32
C ILE A 9 -3.94 14.58 -1.35
N SER A 10 -3.89 13.92 -0.19
CA SER A 10 -4.17 12.48 -0.10
C SER A 10 -5.59 12.14 -0.53
N ALA A 11 -6.58 12.93 -0.09
CA ALA A 11 -7.98 12.73 -0.46
C ALA A 11 -8.21 12.93 -1.96
N ILE A 12 -7.60 13.94 -2.57
CA ILE A 12 -7.68 14.18 -4.02
C ILE A 12 -7.10 12.99 -4.79
N ILE A 13 -5.92 12.50 -4.39
CA ILE A 13 -5.27 11.34 -5.01
C ILE A 13 -6.20 10.10 -4.95
N ILE A 14 -6.73 9.79 -3.78
CA ILE A 14 -7.65 8.64 -3.60
C ILE A 14 -8.90 8.80 -4.46
N GLY A 15 -9.48 10.00 -4.51
CA GLY A 15 -10.64 10.30 -5.33
C GLY A 15 -10.38 10.09 -6.82
N VAL A 16 -9.25 10.60 -7.33
CA VAL A 16 -8.84 10.42 -8.73
C VAL A 16 -8.62 8.95 -9.07
N VAL A 17 -7.88 8.22 -8.25
CA VAL A 17 -7.60 6.79 -8.47
C VAL A 17 -8.89 5.98 -8.47
N THR A 18 -9.80 6.27 -7.54
CA THR A 18 -11.10 5.60 -7.44
C THR A 18 -11.98 5.87 -8.66
N GLU A 19 -12.02 7.10 -9.16
CA GLU A 19 -12.81 7.45 -10.35
C GLU A 19 -12.25 6.78 -11.61
N ILE A 20 -10.92 6.69 -11.74
CA ILE A 20 -10.27 5.93 -12.82
C ILE A 20 -10.61 4.43 -12.71
N ALA A 21 -10.55 3.86 -11.51
CA ALA A 21 -10.89 2.45 -11.28
C ALA A 21 -12.36 2.12 -11.55
N ARG A 22 -13.28 3.06 -11.29
CA ARG A 22 -14.70 2.91 -11.64
C ARG A 22 -14.92 2.88 -13.15
N LYS A 23 -14.22 3.74 -13.90
CA LYS A 23 -14.34 3.81 -15.37
C LYS A 23 -13.59 2.67 -16.07
N SER A 24 -12.45 2.29 -15.53
CA SER A 24 -11.62 1.19 -16.04
C SER A 24 -10.97 0.43 -14.88
N PRO A 25 -11.58 -0.68 -14.43
CA PRO A 25 -11.05 -1.47 -13.32
C PRO A 25 -9.62 -1.97 -13.52
N THR A 26 -9.25 -2.40 -14.72
CA THR A 26 -7.89 -2.91 -15.01
C THR A 26 -6.83 -1.81 -14.86
N TYR A 27 -6.98 -0.68 -15.57
CA TYR A 27 -6.05 0.45 -15.44
C TYR A 27 -6.07 1.07 -14.03
N GLY A 28 -7.23 1.16 -13.39
CA GLY A 28 -7.33 1.62 -12.02
C GLY A 28 -6.59 0.71 -11.03
N GLY A 29 -6.63 -0.60 -11.23
CA GLY A 29 -5.85 -1.56 -10.44
C GLY A 29 -4.35 -1.38 -10.60
N ILE A 30 -3.86 -1.13 -11.82
CA ILE A 30 -2.44 -0.87 -12.09
C ILE A 30 -1.98 0.42 -11.39
N ILE A 31 -2.77 1.49 -11.48
CA ILE A 31 -2.45 2.76 -10.82
C ILE A 31 -2.51 2.60 -9.29
N ALA A 32 -3.52 1.91 -8.77
CA ALA A 32 -3.66 1.64 -7.34
C ALA A 32 -2.55 0.74 -6.78
N ALA A 33 -1.90 -0.07 -7.61
CA ALA A 33 -0.75 -0.89 -7.22
C ALA A 33 0.54 -0.05 -7.02
N LEU A 34 0.59 1.19 -7.53
CA LEU A 34 1.70 2.09 -7.24
C LEU A 34 1.72 2.41 -5.73
N PRO A 35 2.90 2.48 -5.10
CA PRO A 35 3.02 2.82 -3.69
C PRO A 35 2.86 4.34 -3.48
N ILE A 36 1.75 4.92 -3.93
CA ILE A 36 1.52 6.38 -3.97
C ILE A 36 1.59 6.97 -2.56
N VAL A 37 1.04 6.27 -1.57
CA VAL A 37 1.11 6.68 -0.16
C VAL A 37 2.55 6.71 0.33
N SER A 38 3.36 5.72 -0.03
CA SER A 38 4.78 5.66 0.34
C SER A 38 5.58 6.76 -0.36
N LEU A 39 5.34 7.01 -1.64
CA LEU A 39 5.98 8.10 -2.39
C LEU A 39 5.64 9.46 -1.81
N LEU A 40 4.35 9.70 -1.53
CA LEU A 40 3.91 10.93 -0.90
C LEU A 40 4.55 11.11 0.49
N SER A 41 4.62 10.05 1.28
CA SER A 41 5.28 10.06 2.58
C SER A 41 6.77 10.39 2.44
N LEU A 42 7.47 9.76 1.50
CA LEU A 42 8.89 10.04 1.20
C LEU A 42 9.11 11.51 0.83
N THR A 43 8.26 12.09 -0.01
CA THR A 43 8.32 13.51 -0.36
C THR A 43 8.19 14.41 0.87
N TRP A 44 7.25 14.11 1.77
CA TRP A 44 7.08 14.90 2.99
C TRP A 44 8.26 14.76 3.96
N ILE A 45 8.78 13.55 4.13
CA ILE A 45 9.94 13.26 4.98
C ILE A 45 11.15 14.02 4.42
N TYR A 46 11.34 14.02 3.10
CA TYR A 46 12.39 14.80 2.43
C TYR A 46 12.25 16.31 2.65
N ILE A 47 11.04 16.87 2.45
CA ILE A 47 10.77 18.31 2.67
C ILE A 47 11.02 18.72 4.13
N GLN A 48 10.86 17.79 5.08
CA GLN A 48 11.13 18.03 6.50
C GLN A 48 12.63 18.04 6.84
N GLY A 49 13.52 17.82 5.87
CA GLY A 49 14.96 17.90 6.04
C GLY A 49 15.60 16.62 6.60
N GLU A 50 14.92 15.47 6.48
CA GLU A 50 15.46 14.19 6.91
C GLU A 50 16.69 13.76 6.11
N GLN A 51 17.58 13.04 6.78
CA GLN A 51 18.84 12.61 6.18
C GLN A 51 18.60 11.54 5.11
N THR A 52 19.42 11.55 4.05
CA THR A 52 19.35 10.59 2.93
C THR A 52 19.40 9.13 3.41
N GLN A 53 20.14 8.85 4.49
CA GLN A 53 20.21 7.53 5.11
C GLN A 53 18.84 7.07 5.64
N ASN A 54 18.05 7.96 6.25
CA ASN A 54 16.72 7.66 6.76
C ASN A 54 15.71 7.50 5.63
N LEU A 55 15.82 8.32 4.58
CA LEU A 55 15.01 8.17 3.36
C LEU A 55 15.26 6.83 2.68
N SER A 56 16.53 6.41 2.57
CA SER A 56 16.92 5.10 2.04
C SER A 56 16.33 3.97 2.90
N LYS A 57 16.49 4.04 4.23
CA LYS A 57 15.88 3.06 5.15
C LYS A 57 14.36 2.97 4.98
N PHE A 58 13.68 4.10 4.80
CA PHE A 58 12.24 4.11 4.54
C PHE A 58 11.90 3.37 3.24
N VAL A 59 12.60 3.66 2.13
CA VAL A 59 12.38 2.98 0.85
C VAL A 59 12.63 1.47 0.96
N PHE A 60 13.74 1.05 1.58
CA PHE A 60 14.03 -0.36 1.79
C PHE A 60 13.04 -1.04 2.74
N GLY A 61 12.53 -0.33 3.74
CA GLY A 61 11.44 -0.81 4.60
C GLY A 61 10.15 -1.06 3.82
N VAL A 62 9.78 -0.14 2.92
CA VAL A 62 8.64 -0.33 2.01
C VAL A 62 8.89 -1.52 1.09
N LEU A 63 10.09 -1.64 0.49
CA LEU A 63 10.48 -2.79 -0.34
C LEU A 63 10.38 -4.12 0.40
N LYS A 64 10.81 -4.19 1.66
CA LYS A 64 10.70 -5.40 2.49
C LYS A 64 9.23 -5.81 2.68
N GLY A 65 8.31 -4.85 2.76
CA GLY A 65 6.87 -5.11 2.92
C GLY A 65 6.14 -5.55 1.64
N PHE A 66 6.72 -5.33 0.45
CA PHE A 66 6.05 -5.62 -0.83
C PHE A 66 5.60 -7.09 -0.98
N PRO A 67 6.41 -8.12 -0.67
CA PRO A 67 5.98 -9.48 -0.95
C PRO A 67 4.83 -9.93 -0.06
N ALA A 68 4.73 -9.42 1.18
CA ALA A 68 3.55 -9.65 2.00
C ALA A 68 2.30 -8.99 1.40
N THR A 69 2.43 -7.79 0.83
CA THR A 69 1.32 -7.09 0.13
C THR A 69 0.85 -7.85 -1.10
N ILE A 70 1.74 -8.54 -1.82
CA ILE A 70 1.36 -9.43 -2.93
C ILE A 70 0.44 -10.54 -2.41
N ILE A 71 0.79 -11.17 -1.28
CA ILE A 71 -0.05 -12.23 -0.67
C ILE A 71 -1.41 -11.67 -0.24
N LEU A 72 -1.44 -10.47 0.37
CA LEU A 72 -2.70 -9.81 0.74
C LEU A 72 -3.64 -9.67 -0.48
N LEU A 73 -3.13 -9.10 -1.57
CA LEU A 73 -3.93 -8.86 -2.78
C LEU A 73 -4.33 -10.17 -3.46
N LEU A 74 -3.46 -11.19 -3.47
CA LEU A 74 -3.77 -12.51 -3.98
C LEU A 74 -4.92 -13.17 -3.20
N VAL A 75 -4.86 -13.18 -1.87
CA VAL A 75 -5.92 -13.75 -1.02
C VAL A 75 -7.23 -13.01 -1.27
N ILE A 76 -7.24 -11.69 -1.24
CA ILE A 76 -8.45 -10.88 -1.49
C ILE A 76 -9.01 -11.18 -2.89
N GLY A 77 -8.17 -11.16 -3.93
CA GLY A 77 -8.59 -11.39 -5.30
C GLY A 77 -9.18 -12.78 -5.53
N LEU A 78 -8.56 -13.83 -4.97
CA LEU A 78 -9.05 -15.20 -5.08
C LEU A 78 -10.39 -15.40 -4.35
N LEU A 79 -10.54 -14.82 -3.15
CA LEU A 79 -11.78 -14.95 -2.39
C LEU A 79 -12.94 -14.18 -3.02
N LEU A 80 -12.68 -12.98 -3.53
CA LEU A 80 -13.69 -12.22 -4.28
C LEU A 80 -14.08 -12.93 -5.57
N ARG A 81 -13.12 -13.56 -6.28
CA ARG A 81 -13.41 -14.40 -7.44
C ARG A 81 -14.26 -15.63 -7.08
N ALA A 82 -14.11 -16.16 -5.86
CA ALA A 82 -14.93 -17.24 -5.32
C ALA A 82 -16.27 -16.78 -4.73
N ASN A 83 -16.71 -15.55 -5.01
CA ASN A 83 -17.97 -14.95 -4.55
C ASN A 83 -18.12 -14.92 -3.01
N ARG A 84 -17.00 -14.76 -2.28
CA ARG A 84 -16.99 -14.57 -0.81
C ARG A 84 -17.18 -13.09 -0.46
N SER A 85 -17.63 -12.82 0.78
CA SER A 85 -17.87 -11.45 1.24
C SER A 85 -16.58 -10.63 1.31
N LEU A 86 -16.66 -9.34 0.95
CA LEU A 86 -15.53 -8.42 0.97
C LEU A 86 -14.84 -8.36 2.35
N VAL A 87 -15.63 -8.32 3.42
CA VAL A 87 -15.13 -8.24 4.79
C VAL A 87 -14.27 -9.48 5.12
N LEU A 88 -14.74 -10.67 4.75
CA LEU A 88 -14.00 -11.91 4.97
C LEU A 88 -12.71 -11.93 4.15
N SER A 89 -12.76 -11.50 2.89
CA SER A 89 -11.60 -11.41 2.01
C SER A 89 -10.51 -10.49 2.58
N ILE A 90 -10.90 -9.30 3.06
CA ILE A 90 -9.97 -8.34 3.67
C ILE A 90 -9.37 -8.92 4.95
N PHE A 91 -10.20 -9.50 5.83
CA PHE A 91 -9.73 -10.08 7.09
C PHE A 91 -8.68 -11.16 6.85
N LEU A 92 -8.99 -12.14 5.99
CA LEU A 92 -8.05 -13.22 5.68
C LEU A 92 -6.81 -12.72 4.92
N GLY A 93 -6.95 -11.72 4.06
CA GLY A 93 -5.82 -11.07 3.39
C GLY A 93 -4.86 -10.39 4.36
N VAL A 94 -5.38 -9.68 5.37
CA VAL A 94 -4.58 -9.04 6.42
C VAL A 94 -3.91 -10.09 7.32
N CYS A 95 -4.60 -11.17 7.67
CA CYS A 95 -3.99 -12.28 8.39
C CYS A 95 -2.84 -12.90 7.60
N GLY A 96 -3.05 -13.19 6.31
CA GLY A 96 -2.01 -13.73 5.42
C GLY A 96 -0.81 -12.80 5.29
N TRP A 97 -1.06 -11.49 5.11
CA TRP A 97 -0.02 -10.47 5.11
C TRP A 97 0.82 -10.49 6.38
N GLY A 98 0.18 -10.52 7.55
CA GLY A 98 0.87 -10.52 8.85
C GLY A 98 1.73 -11.76 9.06
N VAL A 99 1.23 -12.95 8.68
CA VAL A 99 1.98 -14.20 8.74
C VAL A 99 3.22 -14.13 7.84
N ILE A 100 3.07 -13.64 6.60
CA ILE A 100 4.19 -13.56 5.65
C ILE A 100 5.23 -12.54 6.11
N LEU A 101 4.82 -11.39 6.63
CA LEU A 101 5.75 -10.43 7.23
C LEU A 101 6.51 -11.03 8.41
N ALA A 102 5.84 -11.78 9.28
CA ALA A 102 6.48 -12.42 10.43
C ALA A 102 7.54 -13.43 9.96
N VAL A 103 7.21 -14.25 8.96
CA VAL A 103 8.14 -15.20 8.34
C VAL A 103 9.32 -14.47 7.68
N GLN A 104 9.08 -13.40 6.93
CA GLN A 104 10.14 -12.60 6.32
C GLN A 104 11.07 -11.99 7.36
N ASN A 105 10.52 -11.47 8.46
CA ASN A 105 11.32 -10.94 9.54
C ASN A 105 12.11 -12.02 10.26
N PHE A 106 11.66 -13.27 10.30
CA PHE A 106 12.44 -14.37 10.88
C PHE A 106 13.57 -14.85 9.94
N ILE A 107 13.39 -14.78 8.63
CA ILE A 107 14.38 -15.27 7.64
C ILE A 107 15.48 -14.23 7.35
N PHE A 108 15.10 -12.96 7.24
CA PHE A 108 16.00 -11.88 6.79
C PHE A 108 16.56 -11.02 7.93
N ASN A 109 16.35 -11.41 9.18
CA ASN A 109 16.77 -10.67 10.37
C ASN A 109 17.43 -11.60 11.38
#